data_AF-A0A2S0I9C5-F1
#
_entry.id   AF-A0A2S0I9C5-F1
#
_cell.length_a   1.000
_cell.length_b   1.000
_cell.length_c   1.000
_cell.angle_alpha   90.00
_cell.angle_beta   90.00
_cell.angle_gamma   90.00
#
_symmetry.space_group_name_H-M   'P 1'
#
loop_
_entity.id
_entity.type
_entity.pdbx_description
1 polymer ?
#
loop_
_entity_poly.entity_id
_entity_poly.type
_entity_poly.pdbx_seq_one_letter_code
_entity_poly.pdbx_strand_id
1 'polypeptide(L)'
;MLMILIFPLVFVGLLAIWLACVVKGRSVKAAPSALTATLVALIVCYAMGLLLISIDPWFDDNGVPEFISWKYRWAWAASIAGWLTVVVLPAVLGLRAFFLSRARRRAMHQ
;
A
#
# COMPACT_ATOMS: atom_id res chain seq x y z
N MET A 1 2.96 2.41 17.79
CA MET A 1 1.86 1.45 18.04
C MET A 1 0.62 1.72 17.18
N LEU A 2 0.14 2.97 17.06
CA LEU A 2 -1.07 3.31 16.30
C LEU A 2 -1.02 2.92 14.80
N MET A 3 0.15 2.96 14.16
CA MET A 3 0.34 2.55 12.75
C MET A 3 0.04 1.07 12.48
N ILE A 4 0.22 0.20 13.48
CA ILE A 4 -0.07 -1.25 13.39
C ILE A 4 -1.56 -1.47 13.06
N LEU A 5 -2.44 -0.57 13.53
CA LEU A 5 -3.88 -0.64 13.29
C LEU A 5 -4.32 0.21 12.09
N ILE A 6 -3.72 1.39 11.87
CA ILE A 6 -4.09 2.25 10.75
C ILE A 6 -3.91 1.53 9.42
N PHE A 7 -2.75 0.91 9.18
CA PHE A 7 -2.46 0.34 7.86
C PHE A 7 -3.46 -0.78 7.48
N PRO A 8 -3.72 -1.79 8.34
CA PRO A 8 -4.72 -2.81 8.04
C PRO A 8 -6.13 -2.24 7.87
N LEU A 9 -6.54 -1.28 8.70
CA LEU A 9 -7.88 -0.67 8.60
C LEU A 9 -8.06 0.09 7.28
N VAL A 10 -7.07 0.88 6.88
CA VAL A 10 -7.08 1.59 5.59
C VAL A 10 -7.10 0.60 4.43
N PHE A 11 -6.29 -0.46 4.50
CA PHE A 11 -6.27 -1.50 3.47
C PHE A 11 -7.62 -2.20 3.33
N VAL A 12 -8.21 -2.66 4.44
CA VAL A 12 -9.52 -3.34 4.45
C VAL A 12 -10.63 -2.41 3.97
N GLY A 13 -10.63 -1.14 4.41
CA GLY A 13 -11.62 -0.16 3.96
C GLY A 13 -11.55 0.09 2.45
N LEU A 14 -10.34 0.29 1.91
CA LEU A 14 -10.16 0.47 0.46
C LEU A 14 -10.49 -0.79 -0.34
N LEU A 15 -10.16 -1.97 0.18
CA LEU A 15 -10.50 -3.24 -0.43
C LEU A 15 -12.02 -3.44 -0.47
N ALA A 16 -12.74 -3.10 0.60
CA ALA A 16 -14.19 -3.19 0.65
C ALA A 16 -14.85 -2.25 -0.37
N ILE A 17 -14.39 -1.00 -0.48
CA ILE A 17 -14.87 -0.05 -1.49
C ILE A 17 -14.58 -0.57 -2.91
N TRP A 18 -13.38 -1.10 -3.12
CA TRP A 18 -12.98 -1.64 -4.43
C TRP A 18 -13.86 -2.84 -4.82
N LEU A 19 -14.07 -3.78 -3.90
CA LEU A 19 -14.95 -4.93 -4.10
C LEU A 19 -16.39 -4.49 -4.37
N ALA A 20 -16.90 -3.49 -3.66
CA ALA A 20 -18.24 -2.94 -3.92
C ALA A 20 -18.37 -2.41 -5.36
N CYS A 21 -17.35 -1.70 -5.88
CA CYS A 21 -17.32 -1.26 -7.28
C CYS A 21 -17.30 -2.44 -8.26
N VAL A 22 -16.47 -3.45 -7.99
CA VAL A 22 -16.34 -4.65 -8.83
C VAL A 22 -17.65 -5.45 -8.87
N VAL A 23 -18.29 -5.67 -7.73
CA VAL A 23 -19.57 -6.38 -7.62
C VAL A 23 -20.68 -5.62 -8.33
N LYS A 24 -20.79 -4.30 -8.09
CA LYS A 24 -21.81 -3.45 -8.72
C LYS A 24 -21.65 -3.41 -10.24
N GLY A 25 -20.42 -3.31 -10.74
CA GLY A 25 -20.12 -3.31 -12.18
C GLY A 25 -19.94 -4.69 -12.80
N ARG A 26 -20.06 -5.76 -12.02
CA ARG A 26 -19.80 -7.17 -12.43
C ARG A 26 -18.47 -7.37 -13.16
N SER A 27 -17.47 -6.53 -12.88
CA SER A 27 -16.18 -6.54 -13.57
C SER A 27 -15.11 -5.82 -12.76
N VAL A 28 -13.89 -6.37 -12.76
CA VAL A 28 -12.71 -5.71 -12.15
C VAL A 28 -12.38 -4.37 -12.81
N LYS A 29 -12.78 -4.18 -14.07
CA LYS A 29 -12.59 -2.93 -14.82
C LYS A 29 -13.53 -1.81 -14.35
N ALA A 30 -14.58 -2.14 -13.60
CA ALA A 30 -15.53 -1.17 -13.06
C ALA A 30 -14.97 -0.41 -11.85
N ALA A 31 -13.94 -0.94 -11.18
CA ALA A 31 -13.29 -0.24 -10.09
C ALA A 31 -12.48 0.96 -10.60
N PRO A 32 -12.54 2.13 -9.93
CA PRO A 32 -11.73 3.28 -10.30
C PRO A 32 -10.25 2.93 -10.33
N SER A 33 -9.56 3.25 -11.44
CA SER A 33 -8.14 2.90 -11.59
C SER A 33 -7.24 3.56 -10.54
N ALA A 34 -7.67 4.67 -9.95
CA ALA A 34 -6.98 5.28 -8.81
C ALA A 34 -7.05 4.38 -7.57
N LEU A 35 -8.23 3.80 -7.28
CA LEU A 35 -8.44 2.91 -6.15
C LEU A 35 -7.63 1.62 -6.31
N THR A 36 -7.62 1.05 -7.52
CA THR A 36 -6.77 -0.11 -7.84
C THR A 36 -5.28 0.23 -7.65
N ALA A 37 -4.82 1.39 -8.15
CA ALA A 37 -3.42 1.81 -7.96
C ALA A 37 -3.05 1.99 -6.49
N THR A 38 -3.94 2.57 -5.69
CA THR A 38 -3.77 2.68 -4.23
C THR A 38 -3.63 1.31 -3.58
N LEU A 39 -4.51 0.34 -3.89
CA LEU A 39 -4.41 -1.01 -3.32
C LEU A 39 -3.10 -1.71 -3.68
N VAL A 40 -2.66 -1.60 -4.94
CA VAL A 40 -1.37 -2.14 -5.38
C VAL A 40 -0.22 -1.49 -4.60
N ALA A 41 -0.24 -0.17 -4.44
CA ALA A 41 0.78 0.53 -3.67
C ALA A 41 0.82 0.09 -2.20
N LEU A 42 -0.34 -0.13 -1.56
CA LEU A 42 -0.42 -0.65 -0.19
C LEU A 42 0.18 -2.06 -0.10
N ILE A 43 -0.14 -2.95 -1.03
CA ILE A 43 0.43 -4.30 -1.09
C ILE A 43 1.96 -4.23 -1.21
N VAL A 44 2.48 -3.37 -2.09
CA VAL A 44 3.92 -3.16 -2.25
C VAL A 44 4.56 -2.66 -0.96
N CYS A 45 3.94 -1.68 -0.28
CA CYS A 45 4.44 -1.17 1.00
C CYS A 45 4.52 -2.27 2.07
N TYR A 46 3.49 -3.12 2.15
CA TYR A 46 3.47 -4.24 3.09
C TYR A 46 4.54 -5.28 2.76
N ALA A 47 4.66 -5.66 1.49
CA ALA A 47 5.68 -6.60 1.03
C ALA A 47 7.10 -6.07 1.32
N MET A 48 7.35 -4.78 1.08
CA MET A 48 8.61 -4.13 1.42
C MET A 48 8.86 -4.11 2.92
N GLY A 49 7.85 -3.75 3.73
CA GLY A 49 7.97 -3.78 5.19
C GLY A 49 8.30 -5.18 5.71
N LEU A 50 7.62 -6.21 5.20
CA LEU A 50 7.88 -7.60 5.56
C LEU A 50 9.27 -8.06 5.11
N LEU A 51 9.73 -7.64 3.93
CA LEU A 51 11.07 -7.92 3.43
C LEU A 51 12.14 -7.30 4.33
N LEU A 52 12.00 -6.02 4.68
CA LEU A 52 12.94 -5.31 5.56
C LEU A 52 13.10 -6.02 6.91
N ILE A 53 11.99 -6.38 7.56
CA ILE A 53 12.02 -7.11 8.84
C ILE A 53 12.51 -8.55 8.67
N SER A 54 12.38 -9.12 7.47
CA SER A 54 12.91 -10.46 7.22
C SER A 54 14.41 -10.47 7.00
N ILE A 55 14.97 -9.38 6.45
CA ILE A 55 16.41 -9.17 6.29
C ILE A 55 17.05 -8.85 7.64
N ASP A 56 16.45 -7.92 8.40
CA ASP A 56 16.92 -7.52 9.71
C ASP A 56 15.80 -7.66 10.75
N PRO A 57 15.69 -8.85 11.40
CA PRO A 57 14.61 -9.16 12.34
C PRO A 57 14.92 -8.71 13.77
N TRP A 58 15.69 -7.63 13.94
CA TRP A 58 16.06 -7.09 15.23
C TRP A 58 15.51 -5.68 15.38
N PHE A 59 15.09 -5.33 16.60
CA PHE A 59 14.75 -3.96 16.97
C PHE A 59 15.47 -3.60 18.26
N ASP A 60 15.80 -2.32 18.42
CA ASP A 60 16.41 -1.83 19.65
C ASP A 60 15.31 -1.46 20.64
N ASP A 61 15.26 -2.16 21.77
CA ASP A 61 14.47 -1.77 22.94
C ASP A 61 15.42 -1.48 24.10
N ASN A 62 15.49 -0.21 24.50
CA ASN A 62 16.32 0.27 25.61
C ASN A 62 17.82 -0.08 25.53
N GLY A 63 18.39 -0.14 24.33
CA GLY A 63 19.82 -0.41 24.10
C GLY A 63 20.15 -1.89 23.97
N VAL A 64 19.16 -2.77 23.96
CA VAL A 64 19.33 -4.21 23.75
C VAL A 64 18.61 -4.63 22.47
N PRO A 65 19.30 -5.32 21.53
CA PRO A 65 18.64 -5.89 20.36
C PRO A 65 17.67 -7.00 20.76
N GLU A 66 16.39 -6.82 20.44
CA GLU A 66 15.34 -7.82 20.61
C GLU A 66 14.97 -8.47 19.28
N PHE A 67 14.83 -9.80 19.29
CA PHE A 67 14.49 -10.56 18.09
C PHE A 67 12.98 -10.57 17.83
N ILE A 68 12.58 -10.20 16.61
CA ILE A 68 11.18 -10.28 16.17
C ILE A 68 10.87 -11.70 15.67
N SER A 69 10.24 -12.50 16.52
CA SER A 69 9.75 -13.82 16.11
C SER A 69 8.76 -13.72 14.94
N TRP A 70 8.79 -14.72 14.05
CA TRP A 70 8.02 -14.72 12.80
C TRP A 70 6.52 -14.41 13.00
N LYS A 71 5.91 -14.97 14.05
CA LYS A 71 4.49 -14.75 14.41
C LYS A 71 4.13 -13.29 14.70
N TYR A 72 5.10 -12.42 14.95
CA TYR A 72 4.89 -10.99 15.20
C TYR A 72 5.34 -10.09 14.04
N ARG A 73 6.06 -10.63 13.05
CA ARG A 73 6.59 -9.81 11.94
C ARG A 73 5.51 -9.17 11.08
N TRP A 74 4.31 -9.75 11.02
CA TRP A 74 3.18 -9.15 10.30
C TRP A 74 2.77 -7.78 10.89
N ALA A 75 2.77 -7.65 12.21
CA ALA A 75 2.36 -6.41 12.89
C ALA A 75 3.41 -5.32 12.70
N TRP A 76 4.69 -5.70 12.80
CA TRP A 76 5.81 -4.83 12.50
C TRP A 76 5.82 -4.40 11.02
N ALA A 77 5.53 -5.33 10.10
CA ALA A 77 5.44 -5.05 8.67
C ALA A 77 4.32 -4.05 8.37
N ALA A 78 3.17 -4.18 9.04
CA ALA A 78 2.08 -3.21 8.93
C ALA A 78 2.50 -1.80 9.42
N SER A 79 3.26 -1.73 10.51
CA SER A 79 3.80 -0.45 11.02
C SER A 79 4.76 0.22 10.03
N ILE A 80 5.73 -0.53 9.49
CA ILE A 80 6.67 -0.02 8.48
C ILE A 80 5.93 0.38 7.20
N ALA A 81 4.98 -0.45 6.77
CA ALA A 81 4.16 -0.16 5.60
C ALA A 81 3.39 1.17 5.79
N GLY A 82 2.83 1.42 6.97
CA GLY A 82 2.18 2.68 7.30
C GLY A 82 3.08 3.90 7.16
N TRP A 83 4.39 3.77 7.38
CA TRP A 83 5.35 4.83 7.10
C TRP A 83 5.71 4.94 5.61
N LEU A 84 5.91 3.80 4.95
CA LEU A 84 6.21 3.77 3.51
C LEU A 84 5.10 4.41 2.67
N THR A 85 3.84 4.24 3.06
CA THR A 85 2.69 4.80 2.32
C THR A 85 2.70 6.32 2.25
N VAL A 86 3.29 7.02 3.22
CA VAL A 86 3.43 8.49 3.22
C VAL A 86 4.21 8.96 1.98
N VAL A 87 5.16 8.15 1.50
CA VAL A 87 5.99 8.47 0.33
C VAL A 87 5.49 7.75 -0.92
N VAL A 88 5.18 6.46 -0.81
CA VAL A 88 4.83 5.61 -1.95
C VAL A 88 3.47 5.98 -2.55
N LEU A 89 2.46 6.30 -1.73
CA LEU A 89 1.14 6.66 -2.27
C LEU A 89 1.16 7.93 -3.12
N PRO A 90 1.74 9.07 -2.65
CA PRO A 90 1.87 10.26 -3.48
C PRO A 90 2.67 9.98 -4.76
N ALA A 91 3.75 9.20 -4.68
CA ALA A 91 4.57 8.86 -5.84
C ALA A 91 3.78 8.05 -6.89
N VAL A 92 3.06 7.00 -6.48
CA VAL A 92 2.26 6.16 -7.38
C VAL A 92 1.10 6.95 -7.99
N LEU A 93 0.39 7.76 -7.20
CA LEU A 93 -0.72 8.57 -7.70
C LEU A 93 -0.22 9.70 -8.62
N GLY A 94 0.91 10.32 -8.30
CA GLY A 94 1.57 11.32 -9.14
C GLY A 94 2.03 10.73 -10.48
N LEU A 95 2.65 9.55 -10.46
CA LEU A 95 3.06 8.84 -11.67
C LEU A 95 1.85 8.46 -12.53
N ARG A 96 0.77 7.97 -11.92
CA ARG A 96 -0.49 7.70 -12.61
C ARG A 96 -1.05 8.97 -13.26
N ALA A 97 -1.12 10.07 -12.53
CA ALA A 97 -1.61 11.35 -13.05
C ALA A 97 -0.77 11.83 -14.24
N PHE A 98 0.55 11.70 -14.15
CA PHE A 98 1.48 12.03 -15.23
C PHE A 98 1.19 11.22 -16.49
N PHE A 99 1.09 9.89 -16.40
CA PHE A 99 0.79 9.04 -17.57
C PHE A 99 -0.57 9.32 -18.19
N LEU A 100 -1.60 9.55 -17.36
CA LEU A 100 -2.94 9.91 -17.85
C LEU A 100 -2.94 11.26 -18.57
N SER A 101 -2.21 12.25 -18.05
CA SER A 101 -2.07 13.56 -18.69
C SER A 101 -1.39 13.45 -20.06
N ARG A 102 -0.37 12.59 -20.18
CA ARG A 102 0.36 12.35 -21.44
C ARG A 102 -0.49 11.59 -22.46
N ALA A 103 -1.24 10.59 -22.01
CA ALA A 103 -2.16 9.84 -22.87
C ALA A 103 -3.26 10.75 -23.45
N ARG A 104 -3.84 11.63 -22.60
CA ARG A 104 -4.87 12.59 -23.03
C ARG A 104 -4.34 13.58 -24.06
N ARG A 105 -3.11 14.10 -23.89
CA ARG A 105 -2.48 14.99 -24.87
C ARG A 105 -2.28 14.33 -26.23
N ARG A 106 -1.87 13.05 -26.26
CA ARG A 106 -1.70 12.30 -27.53
C ARG A 106 -3.02 12.13 -28.28
N ALA A 107 -4.12 11.86 -27.57
CA ALA A 107 -5.44 11.69 -28.17
C ALA A 107 -6.06 12.99 -28.73
N MET A 108 -5.57 14.17 -28.33
CA MET A 108 -6.02 15.46 -28.89
C MET A 108 -5.29 15.89 -30.16
N HIS A 109 -4.15 15.26 -30.46
CA HIS A 109 -3.33 15.53 -31.66
C HIS A 109 -3.54 14.48 -32.76
N GLN A 110 -4.50 13.56 -32.57
CA GLN A 110 -4.99 12.63 -33.58
C GLN A 110 -6.38 13.08 -34.03
#